data_AF-A0A2G2J1V6-F1
#
_entry.id   AF-A0A2G2J1V6-F1
#
_cell.length_a   1.000
_cell.length_b   1.000
_cell.length_c   1.000
_cell.angle_alpha   90.00
_cell.angle_beta   90.00
_cell.angle_gamma   90.00
#
_symmetry.space_group_name_H-M   'P 1'
#
loop_
_entity.id
_entity.type
_entity.pdbx_description
1 polymer ?
#
loop_
_entity_poly.entity_id
_entity_poly.type
_entity_poly.pdbx_seq_one_letter_code
_entity_poly.pdbx_strand_id
1 'polypeptide(L)'
;MSKRSDAITKGKARAPARAMLRAAGMTDEDFNKPIIAVFNTWTNMGPCNMNLDKLAVPVRAGIRAAGGFPVDFNAIAISDGITMGSEGMRASLMSREVICDSIELAVRGHSLDGVIILVGCDKTIPAAGMALARMNVPGVVLYGGSIMPGHHNGKDLSVQDVFEAVGAEASGIIDEAELDAIEKTACPGAGACGGQFTANSMAMAMTFLGLSPMGMNDIPATTDDKNAAGFAAGELVVEAVAAQRLPRDIITETALRNAVTAMTTTAASTNAILHLLAIAQEAGVDFDIDVFDEISRTTPVIGDLKPGGQYMAKDLYMAGGSALVGQRLVKAGRIHDNPTVTGNGLFADIGTDNETEGQKVIRDFDAPVKSRGGYGILYGDMAPEGCVVKLAGHGALSFEGPARVFESEEECFAVVEANKIQKGDVIIIRNEGPCGGPGMREMLAVTAALVGQELIDDVALITDGRFSGASYGFVIGHIAPEAAHGGPIAFVQDGDMISIDVEKRTISVAADLKSRAKDWTPPPPKYPTGAYAKYAALVGSASKGALTSFPFSKKDT
;
A
#
# COMPACT_ATOMS: atom_id res chain seq x y z
N MET A 1 9.69 -11.60 33.93
CA MET A 1 9.04 -12.43 32.91
C MET A 1 10.09 -13.26 32.18
N SER A 2 9.72 -14.43 31.65
CA SER A 2 10.57 -15.15 30.68
C SER A 2 10.56 -14.38 29.36
N LYS A 3 11.73 -14.17 28.77
CA LYS A 3 11.85 -13.58 27.42
C LYS A 3 11.71 -14.66 26.36
N ARG A 4 11.40 -14.29 25.11
CA ARG A 4 11.46 -15.22 23.97
C ARG A 4 12.92 -15.62 23.73
N SER A 5 13.84 -14.67 23.83
CA SER A 5 15.27 -14.88 23.63
C SER A 5 15.93 -15.78 24.69
N ASP A 6 15.26 -16.04 25.83
CA ASP A 6 15.73 -17.01 26.82
C ASP A 6 15.92 -18.40 26.19
N ALA A 7 15.17 -18.73 25.11
CA ALA A 7 15.31 -19.96 24.35
C ALA A 7 16.72 -20.16 23.77
N ILE A 8 17.45 -19.08 23.49
CA ILE A 8 18.80 -19.11 22.92
C ILE A 8 19.88 -18.56 23.86
N THR A 9 19.50 -17.85 24.93
CA THR A 9 20.46 -17.24 25.87
C THR A 9 20.54 -17.96 27.22
N LYS A 10 19.49 -18.64 27.69
CA LYS A 10 19.42 -19.15 29.07
C LYS A 10 19.78 -20.63 29.21
N GLY A 11 20.52 -20.96 30.28
CA GLY A 11 20.84 -22.34 30.66
C GLY A 11 22.09 -22.94 29.99
N LYS A 12 22.62 -24.00 30.58
CA LYS A 12 23.89 -24.64 30.14
C LYS A 12 23.79 -25.17 28.71
N ALA A 13 22.66 -25.76 28.33
CA ALA A 13 22.41 -26.29 26.99
C ALA A 13 22.49 -25.24 25.86
N ARG A 14 22.39 -23.95 26.21
CA ARG A 14 22.52 -22.83 25.25
C ARG A 14 23.91 -22.22 25.18
N ALA A 15 24.93 -22.87 25.75
CA ALA A 15 26.32 -22.45 25.60
C ALA A 15 26.78 -22.33 24.13
N PRO A 16 26.42 -23.23 23.18
CA PRO A 16 26.79 -23.05 21.77
C PRO A 16 26.19 -21.79 21.13
N ALA A 17 24.91 -21.51 21.39
CA ALA A 17 24.26 -20.29 20.91
C ALA A 17 24.92 -19.04 21.50
N ARG A 18 25.16 -18.99 22.81
CA ARG A 18 25.88 -17.89 23.45
C ARG A 18 27.30 -17.70 22.90
N ALA A 19 28.01 -18.78 22.55
CA ALA A 19 29.34 -18.66 21.94
C ALA A 19 29.28 -17.91 20.59
N MET A 20 28.30 -18.22 19.74
CA MET A 20 28.07 -17.51 18.48
C MET A 20 27.66 -16.05 18.72
N LEU A 21 26.76 -15.80 19.67
CA LEU A 21 26.32 -14.45 20.04
C LEU A 21 27.46 -13.57 20.58
N ARG A 22 28.42 -14.16 21.32
CA ARG A 22 29.63 -13.46 21.75
C ARG A 22 30.52 -13.07 20.58
N ALA A 23 30.67 -13.95 19.60
CA ALA A 23 31.40 -13.64 18.37
C ALA A 23 30.70 -12.52 17.57
N ALA A 24 29.37 -12.41 17.67
CA ALA A 24 28.58 -11.30 17.13
C ALA A 24 28.55 -10.03 18.01
N GLY A 25 29.33 -9.99 19.12
CA GLY A 25 29.52 -8.80 19.94
C GLY A 25 28.69 -8.72 21.22
N MET A 26 27.92 -9.75 21.59
CA MET A 26 27.22 -9.77 22.88
C MET A 26 28.15 -10.10 24.06
N THR A 27 27.93 -9.41 25.17
CA THR A 27 28.56 -9.68 26.47
C THR A 27 27.64 -10.48 27.40
N ASP A 28 28.14 -10.88 28.58
CA ASP A 28 27.34 -11.57 29.60
C ASP A 28 26.12 -10.76 30.05
N GLU A 29 26.28 -9.45 30.15
CA GLU A 29 25.21 -8.54 30.54
C GLU A 29 24.10 -8.49 29.48
N ASP A 30 24.49 -8.51 28.20
CA ASP A 30 23.56 -8.41 27.07
C ASP A 30 22.61 -9.60 26.98
N PHE A 31 22.98 -10.79 27.48
CA PHE A 31 22.07 -11.93 27.53
C PHE A 31 20.84 -11.70 28.41
N ASN A 32 20.89 -10.72 29.32
CA ASN A 32 19.77 -10.34 30.15
C ASN A 32 18.87 -9.28 29.49
N LYS A 33 19.31 -8.61 28.43
CA LYS A 33 18.54 -7.59 27.69
C LYS A 33 17.54 -8.23 26.71
N PRO A 34 16.42 -7.56 26.37
CA PRO A 34 15.60 -7.99 25.25
C PRO A 34 16.39 -7.83 23.94
N ILE A 35 16.34 -8.85 23.06
CA ILE A 35 16.99 -8.82 21.75
C ILE A 35 15.97 -8.33 20.73
N ILE A 36 16.25 -7.18 20.11
CA ILE A 36 15.34 -6.48 19.20
C ILE A 36 15.86 -6.59 17.77
N ALA A 37 15.05 -7.13 16.86
CA ALA A 37 15.35 -7.04 15.44
C ALA A 37 15.20 -5.60 14.95
N VAL A 38 16.23 -5.09 14.27
CA VAL A 38 16.14 -3.92 13.39
C VAL A 38 16.02 -4.47 11.98
N PHE A 39 14.79 -4.63 11.50
CA PHE A 39 14.53 -5.25 10.21
C PHE A 39 14.44 -4.18 9.13
N ASN A 40 15.36 -4.23 8.17
CA ASN A 40 15.51 -3.22 7.14
C ASN A 40 15.01 -3.71 5.77
N THR A 41 14.60 -2.77 4.93
CA THR A 41 14.26 -2.99 3.51
C THR A 41 15.15 -2.12 2.63
N TRP A 42 16.38 -1.86 3.08
CA TRP A 42 17.33 -0.98 2.40
C TRP A 42 17.79 -1.59 1.08
N THR A 43 17.87 -0.72 0.08
CA THR A 43 18.47 -0.98 -1.22
C THR A 43 18.88 0.35 -1.84
N ASN A 44 19.97 0.36 -2.61
CA ASN A 44 20.37 1.51 -3.41
C ASN A 44 19.77 1.48 -4.84
N MET A 45 18.87 0.53 -5.13
CA MET A 45 18.21 0.43 -6.44
C MET A 45 17.25 1.59 -6.72
N GLY A 46 16.70 2.23 -5.68
CA GLY A 46 15.75 3.34 -5.84
C GLY A 46 15.72 4.27 -4.63
N PRO A 47 15.17 5.48 -4.78
CA PRO A 47 15.24 6.54 -3.76
C PRO A 47 14.42 6.21 -2.50
N CYS A 48 13.37 5.40 -2.63
CA CYS A 48 12.42 5.10 -1.56
C CYS A 48 13.06 4.48 -0.30
N ASN A 49 14.11 3.68 -0.47
CA ASN A 49 14.69 2.88 0.60
C ASN A 49 16.18 3.19 0.85
N MET A 50 16.81 4.04 0.04
CA MET A 50 18.26 4.20 0.02
C MET A 50 18.87 4.85 1.29
N ASN A 51 18.05 5.48 2.13
CA ASN A 51 18.47 6.08 3.40
C ASN A 51 18.13 5.23 4.63
N LEU A 52 17.49 4.06 4.48
CA LEU A 52 17.08 3.25 5.62
C LEU A 52 18.27 2.64 6.40
N ASP A 53 19.42 2.45 5.76
CA ASP A 53 20.66 2.04 6.42
C ASP A 53 21.18 3.11 7.38
N LYS A 54 21.08 4.39 6.98
CA LYS A 54 21.42 5.54 7.81
C LYS A 54 20.42 5.71 8.94
N LEU A 55 19.12 5.56 8.67
CA LEU A 55 18.07 5.63 9.69
C LEU A 55 18.20 4.52 10.75
N ALA A 56 18.73 3.36 10.38
CA ALA A 56 18.99 2.29 11.34
C ALA A 56 20.03 2.68 12.40
N VAL A 57 20.93 3.64 12.12
CA VAL A 57 21.95 4.10 13.09
C VAL A 57 21.32 4.70 14.36
N PRO A 58 20.49 5.76 14.30
CA PRO A 58 19.84 6.30 15.49
C PRO A 58 18.85 5.31 16.11
N VAL A 59 18.16 4.47 15.32
CA VAL A 59 17.28 3.41 15.84
C VAL A 59 18.04 2.45 16.77
N ARG A 60 19.20 1.96 16.34
CA ARG A 60 20.04 1.11 17.18
C ARG A 60 20.54 1.83 18.43
N ALA A 61 20.82 3.14 18.33
CA ALA A 61 21.21 3.94 19.48
C ALA A 61 20.07 4.04 20.51
N GLY A 62 18.83 4.30 20.06
CA GLY A 62 17.64 4.32 20.91
C GLY A 62 17.36 2.98 21.59
N ILE A 63 17.46 1.87 20.86
CA ILE A 63 17.29 0.53 21.43
C ILE A 63 18.29 0.29 22.57
N ARG A 64 19.56 0.65 22.35
CA ARG A 64 20.60 0.48 23.38
C ARG A 64 20.35 1.40 24.58
N ALA A 65 19.93 2.64 24.35
CA ALA A 65 19.62 3.60 25.40
C ALA A 65 18.47 3.10 26.30
N ALA A 66 17.44 2.47 25.71
CA ALA A 66 16.33 1.86 26.44
C ALA A 66 16.65 0.48 27.05
N GLY A 67 17.90 -0.01 26.95
CA GLY A 67 18.34 -1.26 27.57
C GLY A 67 18.08 -2.53 26.75
N GLY A 68 17.79 -2.40 25.45
CA GLY A 68 17.72 -3.51 24.50
C GLY A 68 19.06 -3.79 23.79
N PHE A 69 19.14 -4.95 23.13
CA PHE A 69 20.25 -5.30 22.24
C PHE A 69 19.76 -5.39 20.79
N PRO A 70 20.17 -4.47 19.89
CA PRO A 70 19.72 -4.48 18.50
C PRO A 70 20.48 -5.52 17.67
N VAL A 71 19.77 -6.21 16.76
CA VAL A 71 20.34 -7.10 15.74
C VAL A 71 19.73 -6.76 14.37
N ASP A 72 20.56 -6.43 13.38
CA ASP A 72 20.09 -6.03 12.06
C ASP A 72 19.76 -7.23 11.15
N PHE A 73 18.69 -7.10 10.38
CA PHE A 73 18.33 -7.98 9.27
C PHE A 73 17.95 -7.11 8.06
N ASN A 74 17.95 -7.69 6.86
CA ASN A 74 17.53 -6.98 5.65
C ASN A 74 16.72 -7.91 4.73
N ALA A 75 15.68 -7.39 4.10
CA ALA A 75 14.98 -8.02 2.98
C ALA A 75 15.13 -7.21 1.68
N ILE A 76 14.76 -7.84 0.57
CA ILE A 76 14.63 -7.17 -0.73
C ILE A 76 13.54 -6.09 -0.68
N ALA A 77 13.60 -5.13 -1.60
CA ALA A 77 12.51 -4.23 -1.91
C ALA A 77 12.43 -4.05 -3.43
N ILE A 78 11.22 -3.97 -3.97
CA ILE A 78 10.96 -3.64 -5.38
C ILE A 78 10.54 -2.19 -5.45
N SER A 79 11.12 -1.45 -6.40
CA SER A 79 10.77 -0.05 -6.64
C SER A 79 9.66 0.03 -7.68
N ASP A 80 8.42 0.21 -7.23
CA ASP A 80 7.25 0.32 -8.12
C ASP A 80 7.42 1.44 -9.15
N GLY A 81 7.97 2.59 -8.75
CA GLY A 81 8.23 3.71 -9.66
C GLY A 81 9.20 3.38 -10.80
N ILE A 82 10.14 2.46 -10.59
CA ILE A 82 11.11 2.05 -11.62
C ILE A 82 10.57 0.89 -12.47
N THR A 83 9.82 -0.03 -11.86
CA THR A 83 9.33 -1.22 -12.56
C THR A 83 8.03 -0.99 -13.33
N MET A 84 7.35 0.15 -13.13
CA MET A 84 6.11 0.48 -13.81
C MET A 84 6.29 0.51 -15.33
N GLY A 85 5.34 -0.10 -16.06
CA GLY A 85 5.43 -0.28 -17.51
C GLY A 85 6.44 -1.34 -17.98
N SER A 86 7.10 -2.07 -17.07
CA SER A 86 8.02 -3.16 -17.41
C SER A 86 7.56 -4.52 -16.89
N GLU A 87 8.18 -5.59 -17.38
CA GLU A 87 7.97 -6.95 -16.87
C GLU A 87 8.24 -7.06 -15.35
N GLY A 88 9.13 -6.21 -14.82
CA GLY A 88 9.46 -6.17 -13.39
C GLY A 88 8.28 -5.83 -12.48
N MET A 89 7.22 -5.19 -12.99
CA MET A 89 6.02 -4.87 -12.19
C MET A 89 5.33 -6.13 -11.63
N ARG A 90 5.51 -7.29 -12.28
CA ARG A 90 5.02 -8.59 -11.79
C ARG A 90 5.65 -8.99 -10.45
N ALA A 91 6.83 -8.46 -10.11
CA ALA A 91 7.48 -8.70 -8.83
C ALA A 91 6.96 -7.83 -7.68
N SER A 92 6.26 -6.72 -7.99
CA SER A 92 5.88 -5.71 -7.00
C SER A 92 5.03 -6.32 -5.87
N LEU A 93 3.79 -6.74 -6.15
CA LEU A 93 2.89 -7.23 -5.10
C LEU A 93 3.44 -8.48 -4.40
N MET A 94 4.04 -9.40 -5.15
CA MET A 94 4.67 -10.60 -4.60
C MET A 94 5.79 -10.27 -3.60
N SER A 95 6.51 -9.16 -3.77
CA SER A 95 7.52 -8.74 -2.81
C SER A 95 6.93 -8.50 -1.41
N ARG A 96 5.65 -8.11 -1.31
CA ARG A 96 4.94 -7.95 -0.03
C ARG A 96 4.99 -9.24 0.78
N GLU A 97 4.67 -10.37 0.15
CA GLU A 97 4.67 -11.69 0.80
C GLU A 97 6.08 -12.11 1.19
N VAL A 98 7.05 -11.95 0.29
CA VAL A 98 8.45 -12.33 0.53
C VAL A 98 9.04 -11.51 1.69
N ILE A 99 8.75 -10.21 1.77
CA ILE A 99 9.20 -9.35 2.86
C ILE A 99 8.53 -9.79 4.17
N CYS A 100 7.22 -10.05 4.17
CA CYS A 100 6.48 -10.54 5.33
C CYS A 100 7.10 -11.84 5.88
N ASP A 101 7.32 -12.83 5.01
CA ASP A 101 7.94 -14.11 5.36
C ASP A 101 9.38 -13.93 5.85
N SER A 102 10.14 -13.00 5.26
CA SER A 102 11.52 -12.72 5.68
C SER A 102 11.57 -12.14 7.09
N ILE A 103 10.66 -11.21 7.43
CA ILE A 103 10.52 -10.67 8.78
C ILE A 103 10.16 -11.78 9.77
N GLU A 104 9.19 -12.63 9.41
CA GLU A 104 8.76 -13.75 10.24
C GLU A 104 9.91 -14.70 10.56
N LEU A 105 10.66 -15.12 9.54
CA LEU A 105 11.78 -16.04 9.70
C LEU A 105 12.91 -15.44 10.53
N ALA A 106 13.20 -14.15 10.37
CA ALA A 106 14.22 -13.48 11.18
C ALA A 106 13.85 -13.48 12.67
N VAL A 107 12.61 -13.07 12.98
CA VAL A 107 12.16 -12.92 14.37
C VAL A 107 11.89 -14.27 15.03
N ARG A 108 11.05 -15.13 14.41
CA ARG A 108 10.70 -16.44 14.98
C ARG A 108 11.90 -17.39 14.97
N GLY A 109 12.66 -17.43 13.88
CA GLY A 109 13.82 -18.31 13.73
C GLY A 109 14.93 -18.04 14.74
N HIS A 110 15.09 -16.79 15.18
CA HIS A 110 16.07 -16.40 16.19
C HIS A 110 15.48 -16.16 17.58
N SER A 111 14.19 -16.47 17.79
CA SER A 111 13.50 -16.28 19.08
C SER A 111 13.62 -14.86 19.64
N LEU A 112 13.53 -13.84 18.77
CA LEU A 112 13.72 -12.45 19.18
C LEU A 112 12.52 -11.93 19.98
N ASP A 113 12.77 -10.94 20.84
CA ASP A 113 11.77 -10.45 21.81
C ASP A 113 10.84 -9.39 21.21
N GLY A 114 11.34 -8.64 20.23
CA GLY A 114 10.60 -7.60 19.51
C GLY A 114 11.24 -7.26 18.18
N VAL A 115 10.57 -6.41 17.40
CA VAL A 115 11.07 -5.98 16.09
C VAL A 115 10.67 -4.53 15.79
N ILE A 116 11.61 -3.73 15.31
CA ILE A 116 11.32 -2.47 14.61
C ILE A 116 11.57 -2.69 13.12
N ILE A 117 10.59 -2.36 12.29
CA ILE A 117 10.62 -2.62 10.85
C ILE A 117 10.73 -1.29 10.12
N LEU A 118 11.85 -1.09 9.43
CA LEU A 118 12.13 0.11 8.64
C LEU A 118 11.62 -0.10 7.21
N VAL A 119 10.64 0.71 6.83
CA VAL A 119 9.91 0.59 5.56
C VAL A 119 10.06 1.86 4.72
N GLY A 120 9.84 1.75 3.41
CA GLY A 120 10.04 2.84 2.45
C GLY A 120 9.07 2.73 1.28
N CYS A 121 9.44 1.99 0.22
CA CYS A 121 8.61 1.84 -0.97
C CYS A 121 7.31 1.04 -0.71
N ASP A 122 6.27 1.34 -1.48
CA ASP A 122 4.90 0.82 -1.46
C ASP A 122 4.66 -0.50 -0.71
N LYS A 123 5.24 -1.60 -1.19
CA LYS A 123 4.91 -2.96 -0.69
C LYS A 123 5.61 -3.33 0.62
N THR A 124 6.61 -2.54 1.05
CA THR A 124 7.34 -2.77 2.31
C THR A 124 6.49 -2.44 3.55
N ILE A 125 5.67 -1.38 3.49
CA ILE A 125 4.80 -0.95 4.61
C ILE A 125 3.74 -2.01 4.96
N PRO A 126 2.90 -2.49 4.02
CA PRO A 126 1.89 -3.49 4.34
C PRO A 126 2.52 -4.83 4.74
N ALA A 127 3.67 -5.20 4.18
CA ALA A 127 4.41 -6.40 4.60
C ALA A 127 4.81 -6.34 6.08
N ALA A 128 5.21 -5.17 6.58
CA ALA A 128 5.51 -4.96 7.99
C ALA A 128 4.27 -5.14 8.88
N GLY A 129 3.14 -4.53 8.48
CA GLY A 129 1.86 -4.70 9.18
C GLY A 129 1.40 -6.17 9.22
N MET A 130 1.49 -6.87 8.08
CA MET A 130 1.18 -8.31 7.98
C MET A 130 2.08 -9.15 8.88
N ALA A 131 3.39 -8.90 8.88
CA ALA A 131 4.33 -9.66 9.69
C ALA A 131 4.08 -9.49 11.19
N LEU A 132 3.82 -8.25 11.65
CA LEU A 132 3.47 -7.98 13.05
C LEU A 132 2.17 -8.69 13.45
N ALA A 133 1.13 -8.60 12.60
CA ALA A 133 -0.14 -9.26 12.81
C ALA A 133 0.00 -10.79 12.91
N ARG A 134 0.77 -11.40 11.99
CA ARG A 134 1.03 -12.85 11.93
C ARG A 134 1.83 -13.37 13.11
N MET A 135 2.90 -12.66 13.48
CA MET A 135 3.82 -13.09 14.55
C MET A 135 3.26 -12.85 15.95
N ASN A 136 2.42 -11.83 16.08
CA ASN A 136 1.96 -11.28 17.36
C ASN A 136 3.12 -11.10 18.36
N VAL A 137 4.16 -10.42 17.89
CA VAL A 137 5.38 -10.04 18.63
C VAL A 137 5.35 -8.52 18.77
N PRO A 138 5.67 -7.94 19.95
CA PRO A 138 5.75 -6.49 20.08
C PRO A 138 6.66 -5.88 19.02
N GLY A 139 6.16 -4.86 18.32
CA GLY A 139 6.94 -4.23 17.28
C GLY A 139 6.38 -2.91 16.80
N VAL A 140 7.26 -2.14 16.16
CA VAL A 140 6.99 -0.78 15.67
C VAL A 140 7.28 -0.76 14.17
N VAL A 141 6.37 -0.20 13.38
CA VAL A 141 6.65 0.14 11.98
C VAL A 141 7.15 1.58 11.93
N LEU A 142 8.30 1.82 11.29
CA LEU A 142 8.83 3.17 11.08
C LEU A 142 9.06 3.41 9.59
N TYR A 143 8.32 4.38 9.04
CA TYR A 143 8.47 4.80 7.65
C TYR A 143 9.65 5.75 7.47
N GLY A 144 10.49 5.44 6.48
CA GLY A 144 11.66 6.22 6.11
C GLY A 144 11.35 7.67 5.73
N GLY A 145 10.12 7.94 5.27
CA GLY A 145 9.64 9.26 4.93
C GLY A 145 9.48 9.46 3.43
N SER A 146 8.70 10.47 3.07
CA SER A 146 8.48 10.86 1.68
C SER A 146 9.65 11.66 1.12
N ILE A 147 9.82 11.62 -0.20
CA ILE A 147 10.76 12.43 -0.95
C ILE A 147 10.34 13.90 -0.91
N MET A 148 11.31 14.81 -0.95
CA MET A 148 11.03 16.22 -1.23
C MET A 148 10.60 16.39 -2.69
N PRO A 149 9.69 17.33 -3.00
CA PRO A 149 9.31 17.59 -4.39
C PRO A 149 10.52 18.03 -5.21
N GLY A 150 10.57 17.59 -6.46
CA GLY A 150 11.42 18.21 -7.47
C GLY A 150 10.92 19.61 -7.81
N HIS A 151 11.76 20.41 -8.46
CA HIS A 151 11.37 21.76 -8.88
C HIS A 151 11.78 22.03 -10.32
N HIS A 152 10.80 22.43 -11.13
CA HIS A 152 11.02 22.85 -12.52
C HIS A 152 10.06 23.98 -12.88
N ASN A 153 10.57 25.04 -13.53
CA ASN A 153 9.77 26.18 -13.99
C ASN A 153 8.80 26.78 -12.93
N GLY A 154 9.25 26.83 -11.67
CA GLY A 154 8.47 27.38 -10.55
C GLY A 154 7.33 26.48 -10.07
N LYS A 155 7.31 25.21 -10.47
CA LYS A 155 6.33 24.20 -10.03
C LYS A 155 7.02 23.06 -9.30
N ASP A 156 6.30 22.51 -8.33
CA ASP A 156 6.70 21.32 -7.60
C ASP A 156 6.33 20.07 -8.41
N LEU A 157 7.32 19.21 -8.61
CA LEU A 157 7.21 17.99 -9.38
C LEU A 157 7.23 16.75 -8.48
N SER A 158 6.50 15.74 -8.92
CA SER A 158 6.50 14.37 -8.40
C SER A 158 6.74 13.40 -9.55
N VAL A 159 6.92 12.12 -9.23
CA VAL A 159 7.06 11.07 -10.25
C VAL A 159 5.84 10.96 -11.16
N GLN A 160 4.64 11.31 -10.68
CA GLN A 160 3.44 11.36 -11.51
C GLN A 160 3.57 12.38 -12.65
N ASP A 161 4.12 13.56 -12.35
CA ASP A 161 4.30 14.62 -13.33
C ASP A 161 5.25 14.18 -14.46
N VAL A 162 6.20 13.27 -14.16
CA VAL A 162 7.07 12.65 -15.18
C VAL A 162 6.27 11.72 -16.09
N PHE A 163 5.39 10.88 -15.54
CA PHE A 163 4.53 10.00 -16.36
C PHE A 163 3.55 10.79 -17.23
N GLU A 164 3.01 11.88 -16.71
CA GLU A 164 2.17 12.81 -17.48
C GLU A 164 2.99 13.52 -18.57
N ALA A 165 4.24 13.92 -18.28
CA ALA A 165 5.15 14.51 -19.26
C ALA A 165 5.47 13.57 -20.44
N VAL A 166 5.63 12.26 -20.19
CA VAL A 166 5.80 11.28 -21.28
C VAL A 166 4.59 11.27 -22.22
N GLY A 167 3.37 11.29 -21.67
CA GLY A 167 2.15 11.39 -22.50
C GLY A 167 2.04 12.72 -23.25
N ALA A 168 2.47 13.82 -22.62
CA ALA A 168 2.51 15.15 -23.23
C ALA A 168 3.53 15.25 -24.38
N GLU A 169 4.69 14.60 -24.25
CA GLU A 169 5.70 14.55 -25.31
C GLU A 169 5.20 13.73 -26.50
N ALA A 170 4.64 12.54 -26.25
CA ALA A 170 4.11 11.67 -27.29
C ALA A 170 2.94 12.31 -28.09
N SER A 171 2.21 13.24 -27.47
CA SER A 171 1.14 14.02 -28.12
C SER A 171 1.62 15.34 -28.73
N GLY A 172 2.91 15.67 -28.62
CA GLY A 172 3.51 16.89 -29.17
C GLY A 172 3.20 18.17 -28.38
N ILE A 173 2.72 18.06 -27.14
CA ILE A 173 2.44 19.20 -26.25
C ILE A 173 3.73 19.78 -25.66
N ILE A 174 4.70 18.93 -25.33
CA ILE A 174 6.07 19.31 -24.95
C ILE A 174 7.08 18.67 -25.90
N ASP A 175 8.31 19.18 -25.91
CA ASP A 175 9.41 18.58 -26.67
C ASP A 175 10.29 17.66 -25.80
N GLU A 176 11.17 16.90 -26.46
CA GLU A 176 12.11 15.97 -25.81
C GLU A 176 13.02 16.69 -24.79
N ALA A 177 13.38 17.94 -25.05
CA ALA A 177 14.23 18.72 -24.15
C ALA A 177 13.52 19.09 -22.85
N GLU A 178 12.24 19.45 -22.90
CA GLU A 178 11.43 19.71 -21.71
C GLU A 178 11.16 18.40 -20.93
N LEU A 179 10.91 17.29 -21.61
CA LEU A 179 10.79 15.98 -20.96
C LEU A 179 12.06 15.60 -20.20
N ASP A 180 13.24 15.75 -20.82
CA ASP A 180 14.55 15.51 -20.21
C ASP A 180 14.81 16.43 -19.00
N ALA A 181 14.38 17.69 -19.07
CA ALA A 181 14.49 18.63 -17.95
C ALA A 181 13.60 18.22 -16.76
N ILE A 182 12.37 17.78 -17.02
CA ILE A 182 11.44 17.26 -16.01
C ILE A 182 12.00 15.99 -15.36
N GLU A 183 12.48 15.03 -16.17
CA GLU A 183 13.07 13.77 -15.69
C GLU A 183 14.23 14.03 -14.71
N LYS A 184 15.15 14.93 -15.08
CA LYS A 184 16.36 15.23 -14.29
C LYS A 184 16.09 15.93 -12.96
N THR A 185 14.90 16.51 -12.78
CA THR A 185 14.60 17.39 -11.65
C THR A 185 13.51 16.85 -10.72
N ALA A 186 12.66 15.92 -11.18
CA ALA A 186 11.49 15.46 -10.44
C ALA A 186 11.79 14.69 -9.14
N CYS A 187 12.92 13.98 -9.07
CA CYS A 187 13.29 13.11 -7.95
C CYS A 187 14.61 13.56 -7.29
N PRO A 188 14.59 14.57 -6.41
CA PRO A 188 15.81 15.25 -5.94
C PRO A 188 16.64 14.45 -4.92
N GLY A 189 16.15 13.33 -4.38
CA GLY A 189 16.87 12.59 -3.35
C GLY A 189 16.10 11.40 -2.78
N ALA A 190 16.42 11.04 -1.54
CA ALA A 190 15.83 9.89 -0.86
C ALA A 190 14.39 10.16 -0.42
N GLY A 191 13.60 9.08 -0.34
CA GLY A 191 12.23 9.07 0.13
C GLY A 191 11.29 8.42 -0.87
N ALA A 192 10.14 7.93 -0.39
CA ALA A 192 9.13 7.36 -1.28
C ALA A 192 8.34 8.47 -2.00
N CYS A 193 7.57 8.10 -3.02
CA CYS A 193 6.83 9.03 -3.88
C CYS A 193 6.07 10.12 -3.09
N GLY A 194 6.13 11.37 -3.57
CA GLY A 194 5.64 12.56 -2.84
C GLY A 194 4.13 12.67 -2.65
N GLY A 195 3.32 12.10 -3.54
CA GLY A 195 1.87 12.14 -3.46
C GLY A 195 1.28 11.14 -2.46
N GLN A 196 -0.04 11.20 -2.24
CA GLN A 196 -0.82 10.25 -1.44
C GLN A 196 -1.02 8.90 -2.18
N PHE A 197 0.06 8.38 -2.77
CA PHE A 197 0.15 7.05 -3.35
C PHE A 197 0.27 5.97 -2.25
N THR A 198 0.52 4.72 -2.63
CA THR A 198 0.49 3.60 -1.68
C THR A 198 1.44 3.76 -0.51
N ALA A 199 2.69 4.22 -0.71
CA ALA A 199 3.64 4.41 0.40
C ALA A 199 3.11 5.35 1.50
N ASN A 200 2.74 6.59 1.15
CA ASN A 200 2.23 7.56 2.12
C ASN A 200 0.84 7.19 2.66
N SER A 201 -0.01 6.58 1.81
CA SER A 201 -1.30 6.03 2.24
C SER A 201 -1.09 4.98 3.34
N MET A 202 -0.28 3.95 3.07
CA MET A 202 -0.04 2.89 4.04
C MET A 202 0.73 3.37 5.26
N ALA A 203 1.61 4.37 5.13
CA ALA A 203 2.32 4.97 6.27
C ALA A 203 1.34 5.65 7.24
N MET A 204 0.37 6.41 6.74
CA MET A 204 -0.72 6.97 7.53
C MET A 204 -1.63 5.87 8.08
N ALA A 205 -1.94 4.84 7.29
CA ALA A 205 -2.74 3.71 7.74
C ALA A 205 -2.09 3.00 8.94
N MET A 206 -0.76 2.80 8.95
CA MET A 206 -0.06 2.21 10.10
C MET A 206 -0.19 3.05 11.37
N THR A 207 -0.24 4.37 11.22
CA THR A 207 -0.44 5.30 12.34
C THR A 207 -1.86 5.21 12.90
N PHE A 208 -2.90 5.21 12.06
CA PHE A 208 -4.29 5.07 12.53
C PHE A 208 -4.64 3.66 13.01
N LEU A 209 -3.96 2.62 12.48
CA LEU A 209 -4.00 1.27 13.06
C LEU A 209 -3.37 1.22 14.45
N GLY A 210 -2.45 2.15 14.76
CA GLY A 210 -1.68 2.16 16.01
C GLY A 210 -0.39 1.34 15.97
N LEU A 211 0.08 0.89 14.79
CA LEU A 211 1.36 0.16 14.65
C LEU A 211 2.57 1.08 14.47
N SER A 212 2.32 2.35 14.16
CA SER A 212 3.30 3.42 14.12
C SER A 212 2.87 4.54 15.07
N PRO A 213 3.81 5.19 15.77
CA PRO A 213 3.50 6.39 16.55
C PRO A 213 3.00 7.52 15.62
N MET A 214 2.05 8.31 16.12
CA MET A 214 1.52 9.49 15.42
C MET A 214 2.64 10.49 15.11
N GLY A 215 2.61 11.09 13.93
CA GLY A 215 3.57 12.11 13.49
C GLY A 215 4.92 11.58 12.95
N MET A 216 5.47 10.48 13.47
CA MET A 216 6.82 10.04 13.08
C MET A 216 6.92 9.59 11.60
N ASN A 217 5.83 9.03 11.07
CA ASN A 217 5.76 8.64 9.66
C ASN A 217 5.53 9.83 8.72
N ASP A 218 5.07 10.98 9.22
CA ASP A 218 4.84 12.16 8.38
C ASP A 218 6.15 12.86 8.00
N ILE A 219 7.19 12.70 8.83
CA ILE A 219 8.50 13.37 8.66
C ILE A 219 9.14 12.95 7.32
N PRO A 220 9.52 13.91 6.44
CA PRO A 220 10.21 13.61 5.17
C PRO A 220 11.56 12.90 5.36
N ALA A 221 12.01 12.20 4.32
CA ALA A 221 13.15 11.28 4.44
C ALA A 221 14.52 11.96 4.64
N THR A 222 14.65 13.23 4.29
CA THR A 222 15.91 13.97 4.29
C THR A 222 15.98 15.06 5.36
N THR A 223 14.95 15.23 6.18
CA THR A 223 14.93 16.22 7.27
C THR A 223 15.63 15.67 8.52
N ASP A 224 16.31 16.53 9.27
CA ASP A 224 17.06 16.15 10.47
C ASP A 224 16.18 15.49 11.55
N ASP A 225 14.91 15.90 11.64
CA ASP A 225 13.90 15.34 12.55
C ASP A 225 13.74 13.82 12.40
N LYS A 226 14.04 13.26 11.22
CA LYS A 226 13.93 11.81 10.98
C LYS A 226 14.93 11.01 11.84
N ASN A 227 16.10 11.57 12.14
CA ASN A 227 17.07 10.91 13.02
C ASN A 227 16.58 10.87 14.47
N ALA A 228 15.99 11.97 14.95
CA ALA A 228 15.39 12.04 16.28
C ALA A 228 14.21 11.05 16.40
N ALA A 229 13.36 10.98 15.38
CA ALA A 229 12.29 10.00 15.31
C ALA A 229 12.82 8.56 15.29
N GLY A 230 13.90 8.29 14.57
CA GLY A 230 14.56 6.98 14.57
C GLY A 230 15.04 6.58 15.97
N PHE A 231 15.69 7.49 16.70
CA PHE A 231 16.11 7.25 18.08
C PHE A 231 14.91 6.95 19.00
N ALA A 232 13.88 7.81 18.97
CA ALA A 232 12.68 7.65 19.80
C ALA A 232 11.92 6.34 19.48
N ALA A 233 11.84 5.96 18.20
CA ALA A 233 11.23 4.69 17.79
C ALA A 233 12.02 3.47 18.31
N GLY A 234 13.35 3.60 18.40
CA GLY A 234 14.22 2.61 19.02
C GLY A 234 13.96 2.41 20.52
N GLU A 235 13.68 3.50 21.25
CA GLU A 235 13.27 3.42 22.65
C GLU A 235 11.87 2.79 22.78
N LEU A 236 10.94 3.26 21.96
CA LEU A 236 9.55 2.83 21.95
C LEU A 236 9.39 1.32 21.75
N VAL A 237 10.16 0.70 20.83
CA VAL A 237 10.05 -0.75 20.60
C VAL A 237 10.50 -1.56 21.83
N VAL A 238 11.51 -1.09 22.58
CA VAL A 238 11.95 -1.75 23.81
C VAL A 238 10.88 -1.60 24.91
N GLU A 239 10.26 -0.43 25.00
CA GLU A 239 9.15 -0.18 25.91
C GLU A 239 7.93 -1.07 25.59
N ALA A 240 7.57 -1.18 24.31
CA ALA A 240 6.49 -2.06 23.85
C ALA A 240 6.75 -3.53 24.18
N VAL A 241 8.01 -4.00 24.08
CA VAL A 241 8.41 -5.34 24.52
C VAL A 241 8.26 -5.49 26.04
N ALA A 242 8.72 -4.53 26.82
CA ALA A 242 8.60 -4.57 28.28
C ALA A 242 7.14 -4.59 28.75
N ALA A 243 6.29 -3.81 28.09
CA ALA A 243 4.86 -3.71 28.35
C ALA A 243 4.01 -4.83 27.70
N GLN A 244 4.62 -5.70 26.90
CA GLN A 244 3.93 -6.74 26.13
C GLN A 244 2.76 -6.19 25.28
N ARG A 245 2.98 -5.07 24.59
CA ARG A 245 2.00 -4.52 23.63
C ARG A 245 2.00 -5.39 22.37
N LEU A 246 1.01 -6.26 22.25
CA LEU A 246 0.94 -7.21 21.15
C LEU A 246 0.17 -6.61 19.96
N PRO A 247 0.65 -6.80 18.70
CA PRO A 247 -0.02 -6.26 17.52
C PRO A 247 -1.50 -6.65 17.39
N ARG A 248 -1.91 -7.86 17.79
CA ARG A 248 -3.32 -8.29 17.70
C ARG A 248 -4.24 -7.63 18.73
N ASP A 249 -3.70 -7.05 19.79
CA ASP A 249 -4.48 -6.25 20.74
C ASP A 249 -4.70 -4.81 20.22
N ILE A 250 -3.87 -4.39 19.26
CA ILE A 250 -3.91 -3.07 18.61
C ILE A 250 -4.75 -3.14 17.32
N ILE A 251 -4.52 -4.15 16.48
CA ILE A 251 -5.22 -4.36 15.21
C ILE A 251 -6.60 -4.96 15.50
N THR A 252 -7.55 -4.08 15.76
CA THR A 252 -8.97 -4.40 15.98
C THR A 252 -9.81 -3.96 14.78
N GLU A 253 -11.07 -4.39 14.71
CA GLU A 253 -12.02 -3.87 13.71
C GLU A 253 -12.12 -2.33 13.80
N THR A 254 -12.13 -1.78 15.02
CA THR A 254 -12.12 -0.33 15.25
C THR A 254 -10.89 0.34 14.63
N ALA A 255 -9.69 -0.19 14.90
CA ALA A 255 -8.46 0.36 14.34
C ALA A 255 -8.43 0.28 12.81
N LEU A 256 -8.93 -0.82 12.23
CA LEU A 256 -9.07 -0.98 10.77
C LEU A 256 -10.04 0.04 10.19
N ARG A 257 -11.23 0.22 10.78
CA ARG A 257 -12.21 1.24 10.36
C ARG A 257 -11.64 2.66 10.47
N ASN A 258 -10.89 2.97 11.51
CA ASN A 258 -10.20 4.25 11.66
C ASN A 258 -9.18 4.48 10.53
N ALA A 259 -8.36 3.48 10.22
CA ALA A 259 -7.41 3.55 9.12
C ALA A 259 -8.11 3.74 7.76
N VAL A 260 -9.19 2.99 7.48
CA VAL A 260 -9.98 3.17 6.26
C VAL A 260 -10.57 4.57 6.17
N THR A 261 -11.06 5.13 7.28
CA THR A 261 -11.65 6.47 7.33
C THR A 261 -10.60 7.56 7.04
N ALA A 262 -9.42 7.46 7.66
CA ALA A 262 -8.30 8.36 7.39
C ALA A 262 -7.84 8.28 5.91
N MET A 263 -7.78 7.07 5.37
CA MET A 263 -7.47 6.86 3.95
C MET A 263 -8.50 7.47 3.02
N THR A 264 -9.76 7.25 3.30
CA THR A 264 -10.87 7.83 2.53
C THR A 264 -10.82 9.34 2.53
N THR A 265 -10.67 9.98 3.70
CA THR A 265 -10.73 11.44 3.81
C THR A 265 -9.54 12.16 3.19
N THR A 266 -8.47 11.43 2.87
CA THR A 266 -7.28 11.94 2.18
C THR A 266 -7.19 11.52 0.71
N ALA A 267 -8.23 10.86 0.18
CA ALA A 267 -8.26 10.31 -1.18
C ALA A 267 -7.06 9.39 -1.50
N ALA A 268 -6.72 8.54 -0.54
CA ALA A 268 -5.63 7.57 -0.63
C ALA A 268 -5.78 6.54 -1.77
N SER A 269 -4.68 5.82 -2.03
CA SER A 269 -4.62 4.77 -3.04
C SER A 269 -5.61 3.62 -2.79
N THR A 270 -6.24 3.12 -3.86
CA THR A 270 -7.10 1.92 -3.82
C THR A 270 -6.32 0.65 -3.45
N ASN A 271 -5.00 0.63 -3.60
CA ASN A 271 -4.14 -0.45 -3.08
C ASN A 271 -4.28 -0.63 -1.57
N ALA A 272 -4.65 0.42 -0.82
CA ALA A 272 -4.87 0.34 0.61
C ALA A 272 -5.97 -0.67 0.98
N ILE A 273 -6.96 -0.88 0.10
CA ILE A 273 -8.03 -1.87 0.29
C ILE A 273 -7.41 -3.27 0.36
N LEU A 274 -6.60 -3.63 -0.65
CA LEU A 274 -5.93 -4.92 -0.73
C LEU A 274 -5.03 -5.16 0.50
N HIS A 275 -4.31 -4.12 0.93
CA HIS A 275 -3.35 -4.21 2.02
C HIS A 275 -4.00 -4.29 3.40
N LEU A 276 -5.04 -3.51 3.67
CA LEU A 276 -5.74 -3.56 4.95
C LEU A 276 -6.53 -4.86 5.12
N LEU A 277 -7.11 -5.40 4.04
CA LEU A 277 -7.69 -6.75 4.06
C LEU A 277 -6.64 -7.82 4.40
N ALA A 278 -5.45 -7.74 3.79
CA ALA A 278 -4.35 -8.66 4.08
C ALA A 278 -3.89 -8.58 5.56
N ILE A 279 -3.75 -7.37 6.11
CA ILE A 279 -3.39 -7.17 7.52
C ILE A 279 -4.48 -7.71 8.46
N ALA A 280 -5.75 -7.45 8.16
CA ALA A 280 -6.88 -7.94 8.96
C ALA A 280 -6.91 -9.47 9.05
N GLN A 281 -6.72 -10.15 7.91
CA GLN A 281 -6.67 -11.61 7.85
C GLN A 281 -5.49 -12.19 8.66
N GLU A 282 -4.29 -11.61 8.55
CA GLU A 282 -3.11 -12.04 9.33
C GLU A 282 -3.29 -11.79 10.84
N ALA A 283 -4.08 -10.77 11.20
CA ALA A 283 -4.48 -10.48 12.59
C ALA A 283 -5.59 -11.44 13.08
N GLY A 284 -6.30 -12.11 12.18
CA GLY A 284 -7.46 -12.94 12.50
C GLY A 284 -8.73 -12.12 12.78
N VAL A 285 -8.82 -10.90 12.25
CA VAL A 285 -10.00 -10.02 12.37
C VAL A 285 -10.90 -10.24 11.17
N ASP A 286 -12.20 -10.46 11.41
CA ASP A 286 -13.18 -10.54 10.35
C ASP A 286 -13.44 -9.14 9.79
N PHE A 287 -12.88 -8.88 8.61
CA PHE A 287 -12.93 -7.58 7.95
C PHE A 287 -13.13 -7.80 6.46
N ASP A 288 -14.24 -7.31 5.93
CA ASP A 288 -14.64 -7.52 4.54
C ASP A 288 -14.53 -6.25 3.70
N ILE A 289 -14.39 -6.44 2.38
CA ILE A 289 -14.25 -5.36 1.40
C ILE A 289 -15.44 -4.38 1.42
N ASP A 290 -16.62 -4.81 1.85
CA ASP A 290 -17.82 -3.96 1.97
C ASP A 290 -17.66 -2.76 2.91
N VAL A 291 -16.83 -2.89 3.96
CA VAL A 291 -16.58 -1.80 4.92
C VAL A 291 -15.99 -0.56 4.23
N PHE A 292 -15.23 -0.77 3.16
CA PHE A 292 -14.62 0.32 2.39
C PHE A 292 -15.67 1.14 1.64
N ASP A 293 -16.70 0.51 1.06
CA ASP A 293 -17.79 1.22 0.37
C ASP A 293 -18.65 2.01 1.37
N GLU A 294 -18.99 1.39 2.50
CA GLU A 294 -19.74 2.00 3.62
C GLU A 294 -19.08 3.32 4.06
N ILE A 295 -17.77 3.28 4.33
CA ILE A 295 -17.00 4.44 4.77
C ILE A 295 -16.84 5.46 3.63
N SER A 296 -16.53 5.00 2.41
CA SER A 296 -16.32 5.88 1.26
C SER A 296 -17.54 6.75 0.95
N ARG A 297 -18.74 6.17 1.03
CA ARG A 297 -20.01 6.89 0.77
C ARG A 297 -20.29 8.00 1.76
N THR A 298 -19.84 7.86 2.99
CA THR A 298 -20.24 8.76 4.10
C THR A 298 -19.14 9.72 4.51
N THR A 299 -17.93 9.57 3.98
CA THR A 299 -16.73 10.33 4.38
C THR A 299 -16.27 11.26 3.26
N PRO A 300 -16.46 12.59 3.42
CA PRO A 300 -15.91 13.57 2.50
C PRO A 300 -14.37 13.53 2.46
N VAL A 301 -13.80 13.89 1.31
CA VAL A 301 -12.36 14.10 1.15
C VAL A 301 -12.03 15.51 1.61
N ILE A 302 -11.21 15.65 2.64
CA ILE A 302 -10.73 16.93 3.16
C ILE A 302 -9.25 17.18 2.85
N GLY A 303 -8.48 16.14 2.52
CA GLY A 303 -7.09 16.27 2.11
C GLY A 303 -6.97 16.68 0.64
N ASP A 304 -6.34 17.81 0.37
CA ASP A 304 -6.08 18.33 -0.97
C ASP A 304 -4.72 17.83 -1.50
N LEU A 305 -4.56 16.50 -1.55
CA LEU A 305 -3.28 15.86 -1.86
C LEU A 305 -3.26 15.27 -3.28
N LYS A 306 -2.13 15.39 -3.98
CA LYS A 306 -1.85 14.65 -5.22
C LYS A 306 -2.06 13.14 -4.97
N PRO A 307 -2.62 12.38 -5.92
CA PRO A 307 -2.88 12.75 -7.32
C PRO A 307 -4.19 13.54 -7.55
N GLY A 308 -5.11 13.57 -6.58
CA GLY A 308 -6.43 14.20 -6.77
C GLY A 308 -6.49 15.69 -6.44
N GLY A 309 -5.49 16.21 -5.73
CA GLY A 309 -5.38 17.57 -5.24
C GLY A 309 -4.03 18.21 -5.59
N GLN A 310 -3.68 19.28 -4.87
CA GLN A 310 -2.55 20.16 -5.23
C GLN A 310 -1.27 19.87 -4.44
N TYR A 311 -1.40 19.41 -3.20
CA TYR A 311 -0.30 19.35 -2.24
C TYR A 311 0.32 17.95 -2.16
N MET A 312 1.53 17.86 -1.61
CA MET A 312 2.27 16.61 -1.42
C MET A 312 2.42 16.26 0.07
N ALA A 313 3.00 15.09 0.37
CA ALA A 313 3.21 14.63 1.75
C ALA A 313 4.09 15.57 2.59
N LYS A 314 5.06 16.26 1.97
CA LYS A 314 5.82 17.35 2.61
C LYS A 314 4.88 18.43 3.16
N ASP A 315 3.90 18.86 2.36
CA ASP A 315 2.98 19.93 2.75
C ASP A 315 2.02 19.45 3.84
N LEU A 316 1.58 18.19 3.79
CA LEU A 316 0.83 17.57 4.87
C LEU A 316 1.60 17.63 6.19
N TYR A 317 2.86 17.21 6.18
CA TYR A 317 3.73 17.28 7.35
C TYR A 317 3.84 18.72 7.88
N MET A 318 4.11 19.69 7.00
CA MET A 318 4.21 21.11 7.38
C MET A 318 2.88 21.69 7.89
N ALA A 319 1.73 21.17 7.46
CA ALA A 319 0.41 21.61 7.91
C ALA A 319 0.05 21.11 9.31
N GLY A 320 0.68 20.03 9.79
CA GLY A 320 0.35 19.36 11.04
C GLY A 320 0.28 17.83 10.97
N GLY A 321 0.63 17.26 9.82
CA GLY A 321 0.76 15.82 9.61
C GLY A 321 -0.56 15.06 9.67
N SER A 322 -0.45 13.74 9.84
CA SER A 322 -1.57 12.84 10.04
C SER A 322 -2.34 13.15 11.33
N ALA A 323 -1.70 13.79 12.31
CA ALA A 323 -2.35 14.24 13.54
C ALA A 323 -3.46 15.27 13.23
N LEU A 324 -3.21 16.22 12.31
CA LEU A 324 -4.23 17.19 11.89
C LEU A 324 -5.44 16.52 11.23
N VAL A 325 -5.20 15.50 10.40
CA VAL A 325 -6.28 14.66 9.82
C VAL A 325 -7.09 13.99 10.94
N GLY A 326 -6.39 13.43 11.92
CA GLY A 326 -6.98 12.83 13.12
C GLY A 326 -7.85 13.81 13.89
N GLN A 327 -7.40 15.04 14.11
CA GLN A 327 -8.16 16.08 14.82
C GLN A 327 -9.48 16.40 14.13
N ARG A 328 -9.46 16.54 12.79
CA ARG A 328 -10.69 16.76 12.02
C ARG A 328 -11.66 15.59 12.14
N LEU A 329 -11.14 14.37 12.07
CA LEU A 329 -11.92 13.14 12.22
C LEU A 329 -12.52 12.98 13.62
N VAL A 330 -11.76 13.25 14.68
CA VAL A 330 -12.25 13.24 16.08
C VAL A 330 -13.34 14.28 16.26
N LYS A 331 -13.11 15.53 15.83
CA LYS A 331 -14.10 16.62 15.92
C LYS A 331 -15.40 16.29 15.21
N ALA A 332 -15.32 15.58 14.08
CA ALA A 332 -16.48 15.13 13.32
C ALA A 332 -17.13 13.83 13.84
N GLY A 333 -16.56 13.19 14.88
CA GLY A 333 -17.05 11.92 15.42
C GLY A 333 -16.94 10.75 14.43
N ARG A 334 -15.96 10.78 13.54
CA ARG A 334 -15.81 9.81 12.43
C ARG A 334 -14.84 8.66 12.73
N ILE A 335 -14.08 8.76 13.81
CA ILE A 335 -13.17 7.73 14.30
C ILE A 335 -13.41 7.49 15.79
N HIS A 336 -12.97 6.35 16.28
CA HIS A 336 -13.07 5.96 17.69
C HIS A 336 -11.68 5.81 18.31
N ASP A 337 -11.60 5.88 19.64
CA ASP A 337 -10.32 5.65 20.31
C ASP A 337 -9.95 4.16 20.25
N ASN A 338 -8.66 3.87 20.03
CA ASN A 338 -8.12 2.51 20.03
C ASN A 338 -6.71 2.50 20.63
N PRO A 339 -6.26 1.38 21.21
CA PRO A 339 -4.88 1.25 21.69
C PRO A 339 -3.87 1.46 20.57
N THR A 340 -2.73 2.04 20.90
CA THR A 340 -1.60 2.18 19.97
C THR A 340 -0.33 1.56 20.56
N VAL A 341 0.69 1.43 19.71
CA VAL A 341 2.01 0.93 20.09
C VAL A 341 2.71 1.84 21.10
N THR A 342 2.28 3.10 21.29
CA THR A 342 2.82 4.01 22.32
C THR A 342 2.36 3.62 23.73
N GLY A 343 1.30 2.82 23.85
CA GLY A 343 0.63 2.51 25.11
C GLY A 343 -0.49 3.49 25.47
N ASN A 344 -0.69 4.54 24.66
CA ASN A 344 -1.83 5.45 24.78
C ASN A 344 -3.01 4.98 23.92
N GLY A 345 -4.13 5.69 24.05
CA GLY A 345 -5.19 5.68 23.04
C GLY A 345 -4.83 6.58 21.86
N LEU A 346 -5.32 6.23 20.66
CA LEU A 346 -5.16 6.99 19.43
C LEU A 346 -5.51 8.48 19.61
N PHE A 347 -6.55 8.81 20.37
CA PHE A 347 -6.95 10.21 20.56
C PHE A 347 -5.91 11.02 21.34
N ALA A 348 -5.25 10.39 22.33
CA ALA A 348 -4.17 11.03 23.06
C ALA A 348 -2.94 11.23 22.16
N ASP A 349 -2.63 10.27 21.29
CA ASP A 349 -1.54 10.39 20.33
C ASP A 349 -1.82 11.43 19.21
N ILE A 350 -3.08 11.61 18.82
CA ILE A 350 -3.51 12.67 17.87
C ILE A 350 -3.26 14.06 18.46
N GLY A 351 -3.51 14.25 19.76
CA GLY A 351 -3.35 15.54 20.43
C GLY A 351 -4.29 16.63 19.89
N THR A 352 -4.09 17.89 20.30
CA THR A 352 -4.98 19.01 19.96
C THR A 352 -4.29 20.21 19.31
N ASP A 353 -2.97 20.33 19.42
CA ASP A 353 -2.22 21.53 19.02
C ASP A 353 -1.15 21.19 17.95
N ASN A 354 -1.59 20.86 16.74
CA ASN A 354 -0.68 20.48 15.64
C ASN A 354 -0.89 21.28 14.36
N GLU A 355 -1.88 22.18 14.31
CA GLU A 355 -2.22 22.89 13.08
C GLU A 355 -1.32 24.11 12.86
N THR A 356 -0.69 24.16 11.68
CA THR A 356 0.00 25.35 11.22
C THR A 356 -1.01 26.40 10.74
N GLU A 357 -0.91 27.62 11.26
CA GLU A 357 -1.81 28.73 10.93
C GLU A 357 -1.86 28.97 9.41
N GLY A 358 -3.07 29.02 8.85
CA GLY A 358 -3.30 29.33 7.44
C GLY A 358 -2.98 28.21 6.46
N GLN A 359 -2.69 27.00 6.93
CA GLN A 359 -2.53 25.83 6.07
C GLN A 359 -3.79 25.59 5.22
N LYS A 360 -3.61 25.04 4.01
CA LYS A 360 -4.70 24.76 3.06
C LYS A 360 -4.78 23.28 2.63
N VAL A 361 -3.93 22.45 3.22
CA VAL A 361 -3.71 21.05 2.83
C VAL A 361 -4.85 20.18 3.36
N ILE A 362 -5.24 20.39 4.62
CA ILE A 362 -6.35 19.69 5.27
C ILE A 362 -7.48 20.68 5.51
N ARG A 363 -8.59 20.50 4.81
CA ARG A 363 -9.79 21.32 4.95
C ARG A 363 -10.69 20.84 6.09
N ASP A 364 -11.70 21.62 6.40
CA ASP A 364 -12.77 21.19 7.30
C ASP A 364 -13.85 20.39 6.55
N PHE A 365 -14.60 19.58 7.29
CA PHE A 365 -15.68 18.75 6.73
C PHE A 365 -16.89 19.54 6.21
N ASP A 366 -17.02 20.82 6.57
CA ASP A 366 -18.04 21.74 6.05
C ASP A 366 -17.64 22.37 4.70
N ALA A 367 -16.34 22.39 4.38
CA ALA A 367 -15.78 22.83 3.11
C ALA A 367 -14.81 21.79 2.51
N PRO A 368 -15.27 20.55 2.27
CA PRO A 368 -14.40 19.47 1.82
C PRO A 368 -13.92 19.70 0.38
N VAL A 369 -12.84 19.02 -0.02
CA VAL A 369 -12.38 18.95 -1.41
C VAL A 369 -13.39 18.20 -2.27
N LYS A 370 -13.92 17.07 -1.75
CA LYS A 370 -15.00 16.30 -2.38
C LYS A 370 -16.01 15.87 -1.32
N SER A 371 -17.29 15.86 -1.69
CA SER A 371 -18.39 15.50 -0.78
C SER A 371 -18.44 14.01 -0.41
N ARG A 372 -17.68 13.17 -1.12
CA ARG A 372 -17.60 11.71 -0.93
C ARG A 372 -16.16 11.22 -1.16
N GLY A 373 -15.82 10.07 -0.58
CA GLY A 373 -14.62 9.31 -0.88
C GLY A 373 -14.46 8.97 -2.37
N GLY A 374 -13.23 8.71 -2.78
CA GLY A 374 -12.83 8.58 -4.19
C GLY A 374 -13.03 7.19 -4.82
N TYR A 375 -13.70 6.26 -4.15
CA TYR A 375 -13.85 4.88 -4.64
C TYR A 375 -15.16 4.23 -4.19
N GLY A 376 -15.50 3.08 -4.78
CA GLY A 376 -16.62 2.24 -4.38
C GLY A 376 -16.36 0.76 -4.64
N ILE A 377 -17.22 -0.09 -4.09
CA ILE A 377 -17.17 -1.55 -4.29
C ILE A 377 -18.39 -2.01 -5.08
N LEU A 378 -18.15 -2.67 -6.21
CA LEU A 378 -19.19 -3.17 -7.12
C LEU A 378 -19.24 -4.70 -7.11
N TYR A 379 -20.42 -5.25 -7.37
CA TYR A 379 -20.67 -6.67 -7.54
C TYR A 379 -21.49 -6.94 -8.80
N GLY A 380 -21.54 -8.17 -9.26
CA GLY A 380 -22.46 -8.59 -10.29
C GLY A 380 -21.97 -9.83 -11.01
N ASP A 381 -22.54 -10.13 -12.17
CA ASP A 381 -22.14 -11.31 -12.93
C ASP A 381 -20.69 -11.23 -13.43
N MET A 382 -20.13 -10.02 -13.62
CA MET A 382 -18.72 -9.83 -13.99
C MET A 382 -17.78 -9.99 -12.79
N ALA A 383 -18.18 -9.54 -11.60
CA ALA A 383 -17.38 -9.54 -10.38
C ALA A 383 -18.15 -10.15 -9.19
N PRO A 384 -18.34 -11.48 -9.15
CA PRO A 384 -19.10 -12.15 -8.09
C PRO A 384 -18.51 -11.97 -6.68
N GLU A 385 -17.18 -11.85 -6.56
CA GLU A 385 -16.50 -11.62 -5.27
C GLU A 385 -16.22 -10.14 -5.01
N GLY A 386 -16.67 -9.26 -5.92
CA GLY A 386 -16.49 -7.82 -5.83
C GLY A 386 -15.32 -7.29 -6.66
N CYS A 387 -15.33 -5.98 -6.87
CA CYS A 387 -14.23 -5.23 -7.47
C CYS A 387 -14.18 -3.79 -6.95
N VAL A 388 -13.09 -3.08 -7.21
CA VAL A 388 -12.89 -1.71 -6.76
C VAL A 388 -12.99 -0.77 -7.94
N VAL A 389 -13.92 0.18 -7.87
CA VAL A 389 -14.01 1.29 -8.81
C VAL A 389 -13.43 2.55 -8.18
N LYS A 390 -12.53 3.22 -8.89
CA LYS A 390 -12.11 4.59 -8.57
C LYS A 390 -13.06 5.55 -9.28
N LEU A 391 -13.63 6.49 -8.53
CA LEU A 391 -14.60 7.44 -9.05
C LEU A 391 -13.90 8.53 -9.87
N ALA A 392 -14.41 8.80 -11.07
CA ALA A 392 -13.90 9.84 -11.95
C ALA A 392 -14.00 11.23 -11.31
N GLY A 393 -13.06 12.12 -11.64
CA GLY A 393 -13.03 13.51 -11.15
C GLY A 393 -14.28 14.33 -11.52
N HIS A 394 -14.96 13.96 -12.60
CA HIS A 394 -16.12 14.65 -13.15
C HIS A 394 -17.48 14.16 -12.60
N GLY A 395 -17.50 13.18 -11.69
CA GLY A 395 -18.72 12.79 -10.95
C GLY A 395 -19.68 11.86 -11.71
N ALA A 396 -19.27 11.26 -12.83
CA ALA A 396 -20.02 10.16 -13.42
C ALA A 396 -20.09 8.99 -12.41
N LEU A 397 -21.28 8.38 -12.28
CA LEU A 397 -21.54 7.24 -11.38
C LEU A 397 -22.06 6.01 -12.14
N SER A 398 -22.23 6.12 -13.45
CA SER A 398 -22.65 5.03 -14.32
C SER A 398 -21.98 5.12 -15.67
N PHE A 399 -21.71 3.98 -16.28
CA PHE A 399 -21.17 3.87 -17.62
C PHE A 399 -21.76 2.64 -18.31
N GLU A 400 -22.08 2.74 -19.59
CA GLU A 400 -22.54 1.61 -20.40
C GLU A 400 -21.89 1.67 -21.77
N GLY A 401 -21.37 0.55 -22.25
CA GLY A 401 -20.68 0.50 -23.53
C GLY A 401 -20.21 -0.89 -23.95
N PRO A 402 -19.86 -1.06 -25.24
CA PRO A 402 -19.37 -2.32 -25.77
C PRO A 402 -17.97 -2.65 -25.24
N ALA A 403 -17.74 -3.91 -24.92
CA ALA A 403 -16.45 -4.41 -24.48
C ALA A 403 -15.41 -4.38 -25.60
N ARG A 404 -14.18 -4.00 -25.25
CA ARG A 404 -12.96 -4.15 -26.04
C ARG A 404 -11.94 -4.90 -25.21
N VAL A 405 -11.72 -6.17 -25.53
CA VAL A 405 -11.03 -7.13 -24.68
C VAL A 405 -9.58 -7.33 -25.12
N PHE A 406 -8.66 -7.29 -24.16
CA PHE A 406 -7.22 -7.47 -24.33
C PHE A 406 -6.70 -8.51 -23.34
N GLU A 407 -5.76 -9.35 -23.76
CA GLU A 407 -5.20 -10.41 -22.92
C GLU A 407 -3.96 -9.94 -22.13
N SER A 408 -3.51 -8.70 -22.35
CA SER A 408 -2.39 -8.06 -21.64
C SER A 408 -2.41 -6.53 -21.76
N GLU A 409 -1.72 -5.85 -20.85
CA GLU A 409 -1.50 -4.39 -20.91
C GLU A 409 -0.84 -3.98 -22.23
N GLU A 410 0.15 -4.75 -22.69
CA GLU A 410 0.93 -4.46 -23.89
C GLU A 410 0.08 -4.48 -25.17
N GLU A 411 -0.84 -5.45 -25.30
CA GLU A 411 -1.80 -5.51 -26.41
C GLU A 411 -2.75 -4.31 -26.40
N CYS A 412 -3.23 -3.93 -25.21
CA CYS A 412 -4.11 -2.77 -25.06
C CYS A 412 -3.37 -1.48 -25.43
N PHE A 413 -2.16 -1.29 -24.92
CA PHE A 413 -1.34 -0.11 -25.18
C PHE A 413 -1.08 0.09 -26.68
N ALA A 414 -0.72 -0.97 -27.42
CA ALA A 414 -0.50 -0.88 -28.86
C ALA A 414 -1.75 -0.42 -29.66
N VAL A 415 -2.95 -0.76 -29.19
CA VAL A 415 -4.22 -0.33 -29.81
C VAL A 415 -4.56 1.11 -29.45
N VAL A 416 -4.27 1.53 -28.21
CA VAL A 416 -4.41 2.92 -27.77
C VAL A 416 -3.46 3.81 -28.57
N GLU A 417 -2.18 3.46 -28.66
CA GLU A 417 -1.16 4.20 -29.42
C GLU A 417 -1.54 4.34 -30.90
N ALA A 418 -2.16 3.31 -31.48
CA ALA A 418 -2.67 3.35 -32.85
C ALA A 418 -3.96 4.16 -33.05
N ASN A 419 -4.47 4.84 -32.01
CA ASN A 419 -5.72 5.61 -32.00
C ASN A 419 -6.95 4.79 -32.45
N LYS A 420 -7.05 3.54 -31.99
CA LYS A 420 -8.13 2.59 -32.37
C LYS A 420 -9.18 2.34 -31.29
N ILE A 421 -9.11 3.09 -30.18
CA ILE A 421 -10.15 3.12 -29.15
C ILE A 421 -11.20 4.17 -29.52
N GLN A 422 -12.47 3.85 -29.30
CA GLN A 422 -13.60 4.74 -29.58
C GLN A 422 -14.18 5.28 -28.28
N LYS A 423 -14.78 6.48 -28.35
CA LYS A 423 -15.59 7.01 -27.24
C LYS A 423 -16.74 6.06 -26.94
N GLY A 424 -16.98 5.79 -25.66
CA GLY A 424 -17.98 4.84 -25.18
C GLY A 424 -17.47 3.40 -25.06
N ASP A 425 -16.24 3.08 -25.48
CA ASP A 425 -15.68 1.74 -25.31
C ASP A 425 -15.49 1.41 -23.81
N VAL A 426 -15.73 0.14 -23.47
CA VAL A 426 -15.36 -0.45 -22.18
C VAL A 426 -14.13 -1.33 -22.41
N ILE A 427 -12.97 -0.79 -22.08
CA ILE A 427 -11.67 -1.44 -22.25
C ILE A 427 -11.49 -2.46 -21.12
N ILE A 428 -11.30 -3.74 -21.48
CA ILE A 428 -11.10 -4.84 -20.54
C ILE A 428 -9.70 -5.41 -20.76
N ILE A 429 -8.84 -5.33 -19.74
CA ILE A 429 -7.51 -5.93 -19.73
C ILE A 429 -7.52 -7.07 -18.72
N ARG A 430 -7.43 -8.32 -19.18
CA ARG A 430 -7.52 -9.51 -18.31
C ARG A 430 -6.21 -10.30 -18.27
N ASN A 431 -6.15 -11.30 -17.40
CA ASN A 431 -4.94 -12.06 -17.07
C ASN A 431 -3.85 -11.20 -16.42
N GLU A 432 -4.24 -10.11 -15.77
CA GLU A 432 -3.33 -9.25 -15.00
C GLU A 432 -3.55 -9.37 -13.51
N GLY A 433 -4.42 -10.29 -13.06
CA GLY A 433 -4.71 -10.59 -11.66
C GLY A 433 -3.54 -11.24 -10.89
N PRO A 434 -3.78 -11.61 -9.61
CA PRO A 434 -2.76 -12.20 -8.75
C PRO A 434 -2.06 -13.42 -9.37
N CYS A 435 -2.81 -14.40 -9.88
CA CYS A 435 -2.26 -15.58 -10.52
C CYS A 435 -1.97 -15.36 -12.02
N GLY A 436 -2.87 -14.67 -12.73
CA GLY A 436 -2.82 -14.54 -14.18
C GLY A 436 -1.62 -13.74 -14.69
N GLY A 437 -1.28 -12.66 -13.98
CA GLY A 437 -0.14 -11.84 -14.36
C GLY A 437 1.15 -12.67 -14.48
N PRO A 438 1.62 -13.33 -13.40
CA PRO A 438 1.22 -13.21 -11.99
C PRO A 438 1.66 -11.89 -11.37
N GLY A 439 1.24 -11.63 -10.14
CA GLY A 439 1.70 -10.51 -9.32
C GLY A 439 0.79 -9.29 -9.36
N MET A 440 -0.40 -9.40 -9.95
CA MET A 440 -1.42 -8.35 -9.95
C MET A 440 -0.86 -6.98 -10.35
N ARG A 441 -0.40 -6.82 -11.61
CA ARG A 441 0.37 -5.64 -12.03
C ARG A 441 -0.39 -4.34 -11.79
N GLU A 442 0.35 -3.28 -11.50
CA GLU A 442 -0.17 -1.91 -11.47
C GLU A 442 0.09 -1.25 -12.81
N MET A 443 -0.96 -1.17 -13.62
CA MET A 443 -0.92 -0.65 -14.99
C MET A 443 -1.09 0.87 -14.98
N LEU A 444 -0.26 1.56 -15.78
CA LEU A 444 -0.31 3.01 -15.92
C LEU A 444 -0.22 3.47 -17.37
N ALA A 445 0.55 2.76 -18.21
CA ALA A 445 0.88 3.20 -19.56
C ALA A 445 -0.39 3.45 -20.39
N VAL A 446 -1.36 2.52 -20.31
CA VAL A 446 -2.66 2.64 -20.98
C VAL A 446 -3.42 3.89 -20.52
N THR A 447 -3.49 4.13 -19.20
CA THR A 447 -4.23 5.27 -18.67
C THR A 447 -3.57 6.60 -19.01
N ALA A 448 -2.23 6.68 -19.00
CA ALA A 448 -1.50 7.88 -19.37
C ALA A 448 -1.65 8.20 -20.86
N ALA A 449 -1.60 7.19 -21.73
CA ALA A 449 -1.82 7.37 -23.16
C ALA A 449 -3.25 7.85 -23.48
N LEU A 450 -4.26 7.32 -22.81
CA LEU A 450 -5.65 7.77 -22.96
C LEU A 450 -5.88 9.21 -22.46
N VAL A 451 -5.16 9.64 -21.42
CA VAL A 451 -5.16 11.04 -20.97
C VAL A 451 -4.57 11.94 -22.06
N GLY A 452 -3.41 11.59 -22.63
CA GLY A 452 -2.77 12.34 -23.71
C GLY A 452 -3.62 12.43 -25.00
N GLN A 453 -4.55 11.50 -25.20
CA GLN A 453 -5.51 11.50 -26.32
C GLN A 453 -6.85 12.17 -25.98
N GLU A 454 -7.01 12.72 -24.77
CA GLU A 454 -8.27 13.30 -24.28
C GLU A 454 -9.47 12.32 -24.32
N LEU A 455 -9.20 11.01 -24.14
CA LEU A 455 -10.22 9.96 -24.18
C LEU A 455 -10.58 9.37 -22.81
N ILE A 456 -9.77 9.63 -21.78
CA ILE A 456 -9.89 8.96 -20.47
C ILE A 456 -11.26 9.16 -19.77
N ASP A 457 -11.93 10.28 -20.05
CA ASP A 457 -13.26 10.58 -19.50
C ASP A 457 -14.42 10.01 -20.33
N ASP A 458 -14.13 9.53 -21.56
CA ASP A 458 -15.12 8.99 -22.50
C ASP A 458 -15.13 7.45 -22.55
N VAL A 459 -14.26 6.78 -21.79
CA VAL A 459 -14.13 5.31 -21.75
C VAL A 459 -14.17 4.80 -20.31
N ALA A 460 -14.45 3.51 -20.16
CA ALA A 460 -14.24 2.80 -18.89
C ALA A 460 -13.10 1.79 -19.04
N LEU A 461 -12.30 1.62 -17.98
CA LEU A 461 -11.24 0.61 -17.93
C LEU A 461 -11.55 -0.42 -16.85
N ILE A 462 -11.43 -1.71 -17.18
CA ILE A 462 -11.70 -2.84 -16.30
C ILE A 462 -10.51 -3.80 -16.34
N THR A 463 -10.11 -4.29 -15.18
CA THR A 463 -9.09 -5.34 -15.08
C THR A 463 -9.26 -6.24 -13.85
N ASP A 464 -8.80 -7.48 -13.94
CA ASP A 464 -8.52 -8.34 -12.80
C ASP A 464 -7.20 -8.00 -12.07
N GLY A 465 -6.34 -7.19 -12.69
CA GLY A 465 -5.15 -6.58 -12.09
C GLY A 465 -5.43 -5.29 -11.30
N ARG A 466 -4.49 -4.35 -11.34
CA ARG A 466 -4.59 -3.04 -10.68
C ARG A 466 -4.29 -1.93 -11.69
N PHE A 467 -4.89 -0.77 -11.46
CA PHE A 467 -4.49 0.47 -12.13
C PHE A 467 -3.79 1.37 -11.12
N SER A 468 -2.87 2.20 -11.63
CA SER A 468 -2.08 3.08 -10.78
C SER A 468 -2.95 4.04 -9.98
N GLY A 469 -2.50 4.35 -8.76
CA GLY A 469 -3.06 5.45 -7.98
C GLY A 469 -3.11 6.79 -8.73
N ALA A 470 -2.23 7.00 -9.71
CA ALA A 470 -2.19 8.19 -10.57
C ALA A 470 -3.21 8.20 -11.71
N SER A 471 -3.92 7.09 -11.97
CA SER A 471 -4.88 7.01 -13.08
C SER A 471 -6.14 7.86 -12.85
N TYR A 472 -6.64 8.47 -13.92
CA TYR A 472 -7.89 9.23 -14.00
C TYR A 472 -8.98 8.42 -14.72
N GLY A 473 -10.24 8.91 -14.70
CA GLY A 473 -11.37 8.28 -15.41
C GLY A 473 -12.11 7.19 -14.64
N PHE A 474 -12.97 6.44 -15.34
CA PHE A 474 -13.78 5.35 -14.80
C PHE A 474 -12.98 4.05 -14.75
N VAL A 475 -12.19 3.88 -13.69
CA VAL A 475 -11.18 2.83 -13.60
C VAL A 475 -11.58 1.78 -12.57
N ILE A 476 -11.69 0.53 -13.00
CA ILE A 476 -12.15 -0.61 -12.21
C ILE A 476 -11.04 -1.66 -12.18
N GLY A 477 -10.52 -1.94 -11.00
CA GLY A 477 -9.53 -2.98 -10.77
C GLY A 477 -10.06 -4.06 -9.84
N HIS A 478 -9.23 -5.07 -9.61
CA HIS A 478 -9.49 -6.14 -8.63
C HIS A 478 -10.75 -6.95 -8.97
N ILE A 479 -11.11 -7.08 -10.26
CA ILE A 479 -12.22 -7.97 -10.65
C ILE A 479 -11.93 -9.37 -10.13
N ALA A 480 -12.83 -9.85 -9.26
CA ALA A 480 -12.70 -11.14 -8.62
C ALA A 480 -13.96 -12.01 -8.84
N PRO A 481 -13.80 -13.30 -9.20
CA PRO A 481 -12.53 -14.01 -9.43
C PRO A 481 -11.79 -13.51 -10.69
N GLU A 482 -10.46 -13.62 -10.70
CA GLU A 482 -9.62 -13.23 -11.84
C GLU A 482 -9.76 -14.19 -13.04
N ALA A 483 -9.30 -13.79 -14.22
CA ALA A 483 -9.41 -14.61 -15.43
C ALA A 483 -8.68 -15.95 -15.33
N ALA A 484 -7.51 -15.98 -14.71
CA ALA A 484 -6.69 -17.18 -14.55
C ALA A 484 -7.32 -18.26 -13.64
N HIS A 485 -8.33 -17.89 -12.85
CA HIS A 485 -9.13 -18.80 -12.04
C HIS A 485 -10.51 -19.09 -12.66
N GLY A 486 -10.72 -18.73 -13.93
CA GLY A 486 -11.99 -18.96 -14.62
C GLY A 486 -13.09 -18.01 -14.13
N GLY A 487 -12.71 -16.83 -13.63
CA GLY A 487 -13.66 -15.79 -13.29
C GLY A 487 -14.42 -15.28 -14.52
N PRO A 488 -15.61 -14.66 -14.35
CA PRO A 488 -16.46 -14.25 -15.47
C PRO A 488 -15.77 -13.34 -16.50
N ILE A 489 -14.82 -12.51 -16.08
CA ILE A 489 -13.99 -11.68 -16.96
C ILE A 489 -13.21 -12.48 -18.04
N ALA A 490 -12.88 -13.76 -17.79
CA ALA A 490 -12.25 -14.66 -18.76
C ALA A 490 -13.16 -14.99 -19.96
N PHE A 491 -14.46 -14.72 -19.86
CA PHE A 491 -15.45 -15.14 -20.85
C PHE A 491 -16.10 -13.98 -21.60
N VAL A 492 -15.74 -12.74 -21.26
CA VAL A 492 -16.18 -11.55 -22.01
C VAL A 492 -15.50 -11.54 -23.38
N GLN A 493 -16.25 -11.12 -24.40
CA GLN A 493 -15.83 -11.01 -25.79
C GLN A 493 -16.05 -9.59 -26.31
N ASP A 494 -15.31 -9.21 -27.35
CA ASP A 494 -15.50 -7.93 -28.04
C ASP A 494 -16.97 -7.72 -28.44
N GLY A 495 -17.51 -6.54 -28.11
CA GLY A 495 -18.88 -6.14 -28.42
C GLY A 495 -19.94 -6.55 -27.39
N ASP A 496 -19.62 -7.37 -26.38
CA ASP A 496 -20.55 -7.61 -25.27
C ASP A 496 -20.86 -6.28 -24.56
N MET A 497 -22.14 -6.03 -24.23
CA MET A 497 -22.52 -4.80 -23.55
C MET A 497 -22.21 -4.89 -22.05
N ILE A 498 -21.43 -3.93 -21.54
CA ILE A 498 -21.11 -3.83 -20.11
C ILE A 498 -21.88 -2.68 -19.50
N SER A 499 -22.49 -2.92 -18.35
CA SER A 499 -23.20 -1.88 -17.58
C SER A 499 -22.58 -1.74 -16.20
N ILE A 500 -22.25 -0.50 -15.81
CA ILE A 500 -21.65 -0.15 -14.53
C ILE A 500 -22.55 0.88 -13.85
N ASP A 501 -22.89 0.65 -12.59
CA ASP A 501 -23.66 1.59 -11.76
C ASP A 501 -23.10 1.58 -10.33
N VAL A 502 -22.40 2.66 -9.97
CA VAL A 502 -21.75 2.80 -8.66
C VAL A 502 -22.77 2.95 -7.55
N GLU A 503 -23.90 3.60 -7.79
CA GLU A 503 -24.91 3.79 -6.74
C GLU A 503 -25.63 2.49 -6.41
N LYS A 504 -25.95 1.69 -7.43
CA LYS A 504 -26.51 0.35 -7.23
C LYS A 504 -25.46 -0.69 -6.83
N ARG A 505 -24.17 -0.34 -6.89
CA ARG A 505 -23.03 -1.24 -6.64
C ARG A 505 -23.02 -2.42 -7.62
N THR A 506 -23.37 -2.18 -8.89
CA THR A 506 -23.51 -3.22 -9.90
C THR A 506 -22.52 -3.08 -11.05
N ILE A 507 -21.98 -4.22 -11.51
CA ILE A 507 -21.24 -4.38 -12.76
C ILE A 507 -21.73 -5.65 -13.47
N SER A 508 -22.26 -5.51 -14.68
CA SER A 508 -22.89 -6.62 -15.41
C SER A 508 -22.50 -6.73 -16.88
N VAL A 509 -22.59 -7.94 -17.43
CA VAL A 509 -22.36 -8.25 -18.85
C VAL A 509 -23.63 -8.81 -19.48
N ALA A 510 -24.06 -8.23 -20.59
CA ALA A 510 -25.22 -8.73 -21.36
C ALA A 510 -24.85 -9.96 -22.23
N ALA A 511 -24.35 -11.04 -21.61
CA ALA A 511 -23.92 -12.27 -22.28
C ALA A 511 -24.10 -13.52 -21.41
N ASP A 512 -24.20 -14.70 -22.03
CA ASP A 512 -24.22 -15.98 -21.32
C ASP A 512 -22.78 -16.48 -21.04
N LEU A 513 -22.17 -15.89 -20.00
CA LEU A 513 -20.81 -16.24 -19.57
C LEU A 513 -20.69 -17.69 -19.05
N LYS A 514 -21.77 -18.25 -18.50
CA LYS A 514 -21.78 -19.62 -17.97
C LYS A 514 -21.65 -20.65 -19.08
N SER A 515 -22.35 -20.47 -20.20
CA SER A 515 -22.20 -21.35 -21.36
C SER A 515 -20.80 -21.27 -21.96
N ARG A 516 -20.18 -20.09 -21.97
CA ARG A 516 -18.80 -19.88 -22.46
C ARG A 516 -17.74 -20.55 -21.56
N ALA A 517 -18.04 -20.76 -20.28
CA ALA A 517 -17.14 -21.38 -19.31
C ALA A 517 -17.05 -22.91 -19.36
N LYS A 518 -18.01 -23.59 -20.03
CA LYS A 518 -18.25 -25.04 -19.88
C LYS A 518 -17.04 -25.94 -20.16
N ASP A 519 -16.20 -25.57 -21.12
CA ASP A 519 -15.02 -26.33 -21.54
C ASP A 519 -13.71 -25.57 -21.29
N TRP A 520 -13.75 -24.53 -20.44
CA TRP A 520 -12.58 -23.72 -20.16
C TRP A 520 -11.57 -24.48 -19.30
N THR A 521 -10.30 -24.32 -19.64
CA THR A 521 -9.17 -24.80 -18.83
C THR A 521 -8.21 -23.64 -18.60
N PRO A 522 -7.61 -23.53 -17.39
CA PRO A 522 -6.65 -22.48 -17.10
C PRO A 522 -5.47 -22.51 -18.09
N PRO A 523 -5.02 -21.35 -18.60
CA PRO A 523 -3.82 -21.29 -19.42
C PRO A 523 -2.59 -21.75 -18.60
N PRO A 524 -1.55 -22.29 -19.26
CA PRO A 524 -0.32 -22.65 -18.56
C PRO A 524 0.30 -21.41 -17.91
N PRO A 525 0.92 -21.54 -16.71
CA PRO A 525 1.55 -20.41 -16.05
C PRO A 525 2.64 -19.78 -16.93
N LYS A 526 2.60 -18.44 -17.06
CA LYS A 526 3.61 -17.68 -17.81
C LYS A 526 5.03 -17.88 -17.26
N TYR A 527 5.15 -18.06 -15.94
CA TYR A 527 6.41 -18.35 -15.25
C TYR A 527 6.27 -19.67 -14.47
N PRO A 528 6.70 -20.82 -15.03
CA PRO A 528 6.44 -22.13 -14.45
C PRO A 528 7.42 -22.55 -13.33
N THR A 529 8.40 -21.71 -12.97
CA THR A 529 9.38 -22.02 -11.92
C THR A 529 9.67 -20.83 -10.99
N GLY A 530 10.37 -21.09 -9.89
CA GLY A 530 10.90 -20.03 -9.01
C GLY A 530 9.85 -19.33 -8.16
N ALA A 531 10.14 -18.08 -7.77
CA ALA A 531 9.27 -17.29 -6.88
C ALA A 531 7.89 -17.02 -7.50
N TYR A 532 7.85 -16.71 -8.80
CA TYR A 532 6.63 -16.39 -9.53
C TYR A 532 5.66 -17.58 -9.56
N ALA A 533 6.17 -18.78 -9.85
CA ALA A 533 5.35 -20.00 -9.82
C ALA A 533 4.80 -20.30 -8.43
N LYS A 534 5.62 -20.14 -7.38
CA LYS A 534 5.18 -20.33 -5.99
C LYS A 534 4.09 -19.33 -5.62
N TYR A 535 4.25 -18.05 -5.97
CA TYR A 535 3.24 -17.04 -5.71
C TYR A 535 1.93 -17.37 -6.43
N ALA A 536 1.98 -17.62 -7.74
CA ALA A 536 0.80 -17.97 -8.53
C ALA A 536 0.06 -19.21 -8.00
N ALA A 537 0.79 -20.20 -7.47
CA ALA A 537 0.21 -21.41 -6.90
C ALA A 537 -0.45 -21.21 -5.53
N LEU A 538 -0.10 -20.14 -4.80
CA LEU A 538 -0.50 -19.92 -3.40
C LEU A 538 -1.44 -18.74 -3.20
N VAL A 539 -1.41 -17.77 -4.11
CA VAL A 539 -2.09 -16.49 -3.92
C VAL A 539 -3.60 -16.65 -3.97
N GLY A 540 -4.27 -16.08 -2.97
CA GLY A 540 -5.73 -16.00 -2.90
C GLY A 540 -6.31 -14.83 -3.71
N SER A 541 -7.63 -14.70 -3.64
CA SER A 541 -8.37 -13.64 -4.34
C SER A 541 -7.99 -12.23 -3.87
N ALA A 542 -8.02 -11.27 -4.79
CA ALA A 542 -7.86 -9.85 -4.49
C ALA A 542 -8.95 -9.33 -3.53
N SER A 543 -10.17 -9.88 -3.59
CA SER A 543 -11.28 -9.57 -2.66
C SER A 543 -10.95 -9.91 -1.20
N LYS A 544 -9.93 -10.75 -0.97
CA LYS A 544 -9.42 -11.16 0.34
C LYS A 544 -7.97 -10.73 0.58
N GLY A 545 -7.48 -9.73 -0.16
CA GLY A 545 -6.16 -9.15 0.05
C GLY A 545 -5.00 -9.79 -0.72
N ALA A 546 -5.26 -10.77 -1.60
CA ALA A 546 -4.25 -11.49 -2.39
C ALA A 546 -3.10 -12.06 -1.54
N LEU A 547 -3.44 -12.73 -0.44
CA LEU A 547 -2.49 -13.35 0.48
C LEU A 547 -1.97 -14.69 -0.07
N THR A 548 -0.75 -15.07 0.32
CA THR A 548 -0.23 -16.43 0.09
C THR A 548 -0.28 -17.32 1.33
N SER A 549 -0.82 -16.83 2.44
CA SER A 549 -1.04 -17.60 3.65
C SER A 549 -2.28 -18.49 3.53
N PHE A 550 -2.11 -19.80 3.73
CA PHE A 550 -3.21 -20.76 3.75
C PHE A 550 -4.01 -20.66 5.05
N PRO A 551 -5.36 -20.73 5.01
CA PRO A 551 -6.10 -21.12 6.19
C PRO A 551 -5.90 -22.62 6.43
N PHE A 552 -4.92 -23.02 7.24
CA PHE A 552 -4.78 -24.43 7.64
C PHE A 552 -5.96 -24.94 8.49
N SER A 553 -6.90 -24.07 8.86
CA SER A 553 -8.31 -24.38 9.16
C SER A 553 -8.98 -23.10 9.69
N LYS A 554 -10.08 -22.64 9.08
CA LYS A 554 -11.18 -22.17 9.93
C LYS A 554 -11.72 -23.44 10.55
N LYS A 555 -11.32 -23.75 11.79
CA LYS A 555 -12.01 -24.82 12.51
C LYS A 555 -13.46 -24.36 12.65
N ASP A 556 -14.34 -24.99 11.88
CA ASP A 556 -15.75 -25.07 12.24
C ASP A 556 -15.79 -25.75 13.63
N THR A 557 -15.94 -24.95 14.68
CA THR A 557 -16.36 -25.41 16.01
C THR A 557 -17.55 -24.61 16.44
#